data_AF-A0A1A8P3E4-F1
#
_entry.id   AF-A0A1A8P3E4-F1
#
_cell.length_a   1.000
_cell.length_b   1.000
_cell.length_c   1.000
_cell.angle_alpha   90.00
_cell.angle_beta   90.00
_cell.angle_gamma   90.00
#
_symmetry.space_group_name_H-M   'P 1'
#
loop_
_entity.id
_entity.type
_entity.pdbx_description
1 polymer ?
#
loop_
_entity_poly.entity_id
_entity_poly.type
_entity_poly.pdbx_seq_one_letter_code
_entity_poly.pdbx_strand_id
1 'polypeptide(L)'
;TFGNPEMGDHCPPTLTFKGVGVTLENNGIWMQFHQLGTEMILCKQGRRMFPYCRYRLSGLDPDRRYRLVLSIVPSDQFKYRWGTSKWEISGKSEH
;
A
#
# COMPACT_ATOMS: atom_id res chain seq x y z
N THR A 1 3.97 -14.36 -1.47
CA THR A 1 3.29 -13.04 -1.53
C THR A 1 4.31 -11.99 -1.95
N PHE A 2 3.87 -10.91 -2.58
CA PHE A 2 4.77 -9.82 -2.99
C PHE A 2 5.39 -9.16 -1.76
N GLY A 3 6.69 -8.87 -1.81
CA GLY A 3 7.44 -8.35 -0.67
C GLY A 3 8.22 -9.44 0.07
N ASN A 4 9.27 -9.00 0.77
CA ASN A 4 10.19 -9.87 1.51
C ASN A 4 9.38 -10.73 2.52
N PRO A 5 9.45 -12.08 2.47
CA PRO A 5 8.69 -12.96 3.38
C PRO A 5 9.06 -12.81 4.87
N GLU A 6 10.11 -12.04 5.18
CA GLU A 6 10.55 -11.76 6.55
C GLU A 6 9.77 -10.63 7.26
N MET A 7 8.91 -9.87 6.55
CA MET A 7 7.95 -8.98 7.20
C MET A 7 6.71 -9.79 7.60
N GLY A 8 6.82 -10.47 8.75
CA GLY A 8 5.69 -11.15 9.39
C GLY A 8 4.48 -10.23 9.58
N ASP A 9 3.32 -10.87 9.79
CA ASP A 9 1.92 -10.38 9.85
C ASP A 9 1.59 -9.17 10.76
N HIS A 10 2.57 -8.36 11.16
CA HIS A 10 2.41 -7.26 12.10
C HIS A 10 2.96 -5.96 11.53
N CYS A 11 2.41 -5.50 10.41
CA CYS A 11 2.44 -4.06 10.15
C CYS A 11 1.45 -3.41 11.14
N PRO A 12 1.92 -2.64 12.14
CA PRO A 12 1.02 -2.00 13.06
C PRO A 12 0.13 -1.03 12.27
N PRO A 13 -1.18 -0.96 12.57
CA PRO A 13 -2.07 -0.05 11.86
C PRO A 13 -1.65 1.40 12.04
N THR A 14 -0.84 1.71 13.06
CA THR A 14 -0.31 3.05 13.35
C THR A 14 1.21 3.06 13.28
N LEU A 15 1.76 4.02 12.54
CA LEU A 15 3.17 4.37 12.55
C LEU A 15 3.34 5.74 13.21
N THR A 16 4.35 5.88 14.07
CA THR A 16 4.65 7.13 14.76
C THR A 16 6.05 7.61 14.41
N PHE A 17 6.18 8.86 13.97
CA PHE A 17 7.46 9.49 13.70
C PHE A 17 7.50 10.90 14.28
N LYS A 18 8.49 11.17 15.13
CA LYS A 18 8.67 12.47 15.80
C LYS A 18 7.39 13.01 16.49
N GLY A 19 6.65 12.12 17.14
CA GLY A 19 5.39 12.45 17.84
C GLY A 19 4.16 12.55 16.95
N VAL A 20 4.32 12.51 15.61
CA VAL A 20 3.20 12.46 14.67
C VAL A 20 2.82 11.00 14.42
N GLY A 21 1.58 10.64 14.71
CA GLY A 21 1.01 9.33 14.43
C GLY A 21 0.23 9.33 13.11
N VAL A 22 0.36 8.25 12.34
CA VAL A 22 -0.42 7.98 11.13
C VAL A 22 -1.02 6.58 11.25
N THR A 23 -2.34 6.50 11.33
CA THR A 23 -3.08 5.24 11.38
C THR A 23 -3.73 4.96 10.03
N LEU A 24 -3.49 3.78 9.44
CA LEU A 24 -4.28 3.26 8.34
C LEU A 24 -5.62 2.75 8.88
N GLU A 25 -6.70 3.42 8.52
CA GLU A 25 -8.05 2.97 8.86
C GLU A 25 -8.43 1.72 8.06
N ASN A 26 -9.32 0.90 8.63
CA ASN A 26 -9.77 -0.35 8.02
C ASN A 26 -8.62 -1.32 7.68
N ASN A 27 -7.54 -1.32 8.49
CA ASN A 27 -6.37 -2.18 8.28
C ASN A 27 -6.75 -3.67 8.13
N GLY A 28 -7.81 -4.15 8.80
CA GLY A 28 -8.28 -5.52 8.65
C GLY A 28 -8.66 -5.89 7.20
N ILE A 29 -9.29 -4.98 6.45
CA ILE A 29 -9.62 -5.22 5.03
C ILE A 29 -8.34 -5.23 4.21
N TRP A 30 -7.43 -4.29 4.47
CA TRP A 30 -6.12 -4.26 3.79
C TRP A 30 -5.33 -5.55 4.02
N MET A 31 -5.33 -6.10 5.23
CA MET A 31 -4.70 -7.39 5.54
C MET A 31 -5.33 -8.55 4.77
N GLN A 32 -6.67 -8.60 4.67
CA GLN A 32 -7.36 -9.62 3.89
C GLN A 32 -6.97 -9.56 2.40
N PHE A 33 -6.92 -8.36 1.82
CA PHE A 33 -6.48 -8.17 0.44
C PHE A 33 -5.00 -8.53 0.27
N HIS A 34 -4.15 -8.15 1.22
CA HIS A 34 -2.71 -8.43 1.17
C HIS A 34 -2.43 -9.95 1.18
N GLN A 35 -3.14 -10.70 2.03
CA GLN A 35 -3.01 -12.16 2.11
C GLN A 35 -3.34 -12.85 0.78
N LEU A 36 -4.27 -12.32 0.00
CA LEU A 36 -4.66 -12.84 -1.32
C LEU A 36 -3.82 -12.28 -2.48
N GLY A 37 -2.96 -11.30 -2.20
CA GLY A 37 -2.26 -10.52 -3.23
C GLY A 37 -3.14 -9.36 -3.70
N THR A 38 -2.96 -8.19 -3.10
CA THR A 38 -3.72 -6.99 -3.45
C THR A 38 -3.49 -6.60 -4.91
N GLU A 39 -4.57 -6.47 -5.67
CA GLU A 39 -4.56 -6.00 -7.06
C GLU A 39 -5.33 -4.69 -7.20
N MET A 40 -4.87 -3.82 -8.11
CA MET A 40 -5.50 -2.54 -8.39
C MET A 40 -5.76 -2.41 -9.89
N ILE A 41 -6.98 -2.02 -10.26
CA ILE A 41 -7.38 -1.88 -11.66
C ILE A 41 -6.95 -0.51 -12.19
N LEU A 42 -6.22 -0.49 -13.30
CA LEU A 42 -5.88 0.73 -14.04
C LEU A 42 -6.79 0.88 -15.26
N CYS A 43 -7.32 2.08 -15.47
CA CYS A 43 -8.17 2.42 -16.62
C CYS A 43 -7.77 3.80 -17.17
N LYS A 44 -7.95 4.03 -18.47
CA LYS A 44 -7.61 5.31 -19.14
C LYS A 44 -8.31 6.52 -18.51
N GLN A 45 -9.56 6.35 -18.09
CA GLN A 45 -10.35 7.41 -17.44
C GLN A 45 -10.00 7.59 -15.96
N GLY A 46 -9.11 6.75 -15.42
CA GLY A 46 -8.85 6.64 -13.99
C GLY A 46 -9.80 5.68 -13.29
N ARG A 47 -9.34 5.13 -12.16
CA ARG A 47 -10.12 4.30 -11.25
C ARG A 47 -9.70 4.61 -9.83
N ARG A 48 -10.65 4.61 -8.89
CA ARG A 48 -10.35 4.73 -7.47
C ARG A 48 -9.79 3.41 -6.96
N MET A 49 -8.78 3.47 -6.08
CA MET A 49 -8.27 2.30 -5.39
C MET A 49 -9.37 1.68 -4.51
N PHE A 50 -9.34 0.35 -4.40
CA PHE A 50 -10.14 -0.38 -3.42
C PHE A 50 -9.26 -1.48 -2.80
N PRO A 51 -9.13 -1.55 -1.46
CA PRO A 51 -9.74 -0.64 -0.48
C PRO A 51 -9.23 0.80 -0.60
N TYR A 52 -9.95 1.76 -0.04
CA TYR A 52 -9.51 3.15 -0.01
C TYR A 52 -8.37 3.32 1.00
N CYS A 53 -7.31 4.01 0.60
CA CYS A 53 -6.28 4.47 1.53
C CYS A 53 -6.86 5.60 2.39
N ARG A 54 -7.28 5.28 3.61
CA ARG A 54 -7.83 6.25 4.56
C ARG A 54 -6.91 6.33 5.76
N TYR A 55 -6.44 7.53 6.06
CA TYR A 55 -5.47 7.77 7.12
C TYR A 55 -6.06 8.66 8.20
N ARG A 56 -5.77 8.34 9.46
CA ARG A 56 -6.03 9.19 10.61
C ARG A 56 -4.71 9.69 11.16
N LEU A 57 -4.58 11.02 11.28
CA LEU A 57 -3.37 11.67 11.79
C LEU A 57 -3.56 12.06 13.25
N SER A 58 -2.50 11.98 14.03
CA SER A 58 -2.44 12.46 15.42
C SER A 58 -1.11 13.14 15.71
N GLY A 59 -1.05 13.98 16.75
CA GLY A 59 0.19 14.64 17.18
C GLY A 59 0.70 15.76 16.25
N LEU A 60 -0.14 16.27 15.34
CA LEU A 60 0.14 17.47 14.57
C LEU A 60 -0.08 18.73 15.45
N ASP A 61 0.73 19.75 15.23
CA ASP A 61 0.60 21.06 15.86
C ASP A 61 -0.55 21.83 15.17
N PRO A 62 -1.63 22.20 15.89
CA PRO A 62 -2.79 22.85 15.27
C PRO A 62 -2.47 24.23 14.68
N ASP A 63 -1.40 24.89 15.11
CA ASP A 63 -1.03 26.24 14.67
C ASP A 63 -0.13 26.24 13.42
N ARG A 64 0.20 25.05 12.89
CA ARG A 64 1.06 24.88 11.71
C ARG A 64 0.28 24.44 10.48
N ARG A 65 0.84 24.78 9.31
CA ARG A 65 0.33 24.34 8.01
C ARG A 65 1.10 23.13 7.52
N TYR A 66 0.37 22.13 7.05
CA TYR A 66 0.91 20.89 6.52
C TYR A 66 0.47 20.66 5.08
N ARG A 67 1.28 19.92 4.32
CA ARG A 67 0.91 19.36 3.02
C ARG A 67 1.00 17.85 3.11
N LEU A 68 -0.04 17.16 2.65
CA LEU A 68 -0.07 15.71 2.58
C LEU A 68 0.16 15.31 1.13
N VAL A 69 1.12 14.43 0.90
CA VAL A 69 1.48 13.92 -0.42
C VAL A 69 1.52 12.41 -0.35
N LEU A 70 0.81 11.76 -1.27
CA LEU A 70 0.87 10.32 -1.47
C LEU A 70 1.65 10.04 -2.74
N SER A 71 2.69 9.22 -2.63
CA SER A 71 3.46 8.71 -3.77
C SER A 71 3.34 7.19 -3.79
N ILE A 72 3.07 6.64 -4.97
CA ILE A 72 3.12 5.19 -5.23
C ILE A 72 4.37 4.95 -6.04
N VAL A 73 5.25 4.07 -5.56
CA VAL A 73 6.53 3.76 -6.19
C VAL A 73 6.61 2.25 -6.47
N PRO A 74 7.40 1.81 -7.46
CA PRO A 74 7.62 0.39 -7.71
C PRO A 74 8.15 -0.31 -6.45
N SER A 75 7.57 -1.46 -6.11
CA SER A 75 8.07 -2.32 -5.03
C SER A 75 9.28 -3.14 -5.45
N ASP A 76 9.41 -3.44 -6.73
CA ASP A 76 10.47 -4.24 -7.34
C ASP A 76 10.67 -3.85 -8.82
N GLN A 77 11.55 -4.58 -9.51
CA GLN A 77 11.91 -4.35 -10.92
C GLN A 77 11.38 -5.45 -11.86
N PHE A 78 10.24 -6.08 -11.52
CA PHE A 78 9.69 -7.21 -12.26
C PHE A 78 8.35 -6.87 -12.92
N LYS A 79 8.11 -7.53 -14.07
CA LYS A 79 6.81 -7.56 -14.74
C LYS A 79 6.14 -8.88 -14.40
N TYR A 80 4.90 -8.83 -13.92
CA TYR A 80 4.18 -10.01 -13.48
C TYR A 80 3.06 -10.40 -14.45
N ARG A 81 2.80 -11.71 -14.58
CA ARG A 81 1.63 -12.26 -15.27
C ARG A 81 0.86 -13.21 -14.35
N TRP A 82 -0.46 -13.24 -14.49
CA TRP A 82 -1.28 -14.26 -13.85
C TRP A 82 -1.18 -15.58 -14.64
N GLY A 83 -0.68 -16.63 -14.00
CA GLY A 83 -0.60 -18.00 -14.52
C GLY A 83 -1.82 -18.83 -14.13
N THR A 84 -1.63 -20.14 -13.93
CA THR A 84 -2.74 -21.08 -13.62
C THR A 84 -3.51 -20.68 -12.36
N SER A 85 -2.82 -20.19 -11.33
CA SER A 85 -3.45 -19.78 -10.06
C SER A 85 -2.55 -18.89 -9.19
N LYS A 86 -1.52 -18.30 -9.80
CA LYS A 86 -0.52 -17.50 -9.09
C LYS A 86 0.09 -16.45 -10.01
N TRP A 87 0.60 -15.40 -9.38
CA TRP A 87 1.44 -14.41 -10.03
C TRP A 87 2.84 -14.97 -10.28
N GLU A 88 3.34 -14.81 -11.51
CA GLU A 88 4.65 -15.27 -11.94
C GLU A 88 5.44 -14.14 -12.60
N ILE A 89 6.76 -14.16 -12.41
CA ILE A 89 7.66 -13.21 -13.06
C ILE A 89 7.69 -13.53 -14.56
N SER A 90 7.36 -12.54 -15.38
CA SER A 90 7.34 -12.61 -16.83
C SER A 90 8.47 -11.82 -17.51
N GLY A 91 9.20 -11.00 -16.74
CA GLY A 91 10.32 -10.21 -17.23
C GLY A 91 10.74 -9.10 -16.27
N LYS A 92 11.57 -8.18 -16.76
CA LYS A 92 11.91 -6.94 -16.04
C LYS A 92 10.80 -5.89 -16.23
N SER A 93 10.58 -5.05 -15.22
CA SER A 93 9.67 -3.91 -15.32
C SER A 93 10.23 -2.89 -16.31
N GLU A 94 9.33 -2.22 -17.03
CA GLU A 94 9.67 -1.05 -17.85
C GLU A 94 9.79 0.16 -16.90
N HIS A 95 10.80 1.02 -17.13
CA HIS A 95 11.05 2.24 -16.33
C HIS A 95 10.11 3.37 -16.75
#